data_AF-A0A1A6G3F1-F1
#
_entry.id   AF-A0A1A6G3F1-F1
#
_cell.length_a   1.000
_cell.length_b   1.000
_cell.length_c   1.000
_cell.angle_alpha   90.00
_cell.angle_beta   90.00
_cell.angle_gamma   90.00
#
_symmetry.space_group_name_H-M   'P 1'
#
loop_
_entity.id
_entity.type
_entity.pdbx_description
1 polymer ?
#
loop_
_entity_poly.entity_id
_entity_poly.type
_entity_poly.pdbx_seq_one_letter_code
_entity_poly.pdbx_strand_id
1 'polypeptide(L)'
;VRYLAKENITQNPVDHTVSFVQPNGAIFEPSLSVGTENDTFTVLNLAVAAAPHIYTNSFVQSVLNSLIKKSKSSMFQTRTLRELLWGYKDPFLSLVPYPIPTTIGVFYPYNNTVDGVYKVFNGKDNISNVAIIDTYKGK
;
A
#
# COMPACT_ATOMS: atom_id res chain seq x y z
N VAL A 1 0.90 -8.51 -15.61
CA VAL A 1 2.20 -9.22 -15.50
C VAL A 1 3.17 -8.31 -14.79
N ARG A 2 3.88 -8.77 -13.75
CA ARG A 2 4.91 -7.96 -13.08
C ARG A 2 6.12 -7.84 -14.02
N TYR A 3 6.55 -6.62 -14.35
CA TYR A 3 7.64 -6.40 -15.32
C TYR A 3 9.03 -6.36 -14.66
N LEU A 4 9.10 -6.17 -13.34
CA LEU A 4 10.34 -6.18 -12.58
C LEU A 4 10.74 -7.62 -12.21
N ALA A 5 12.00 -7.96 -12.47
CA ALA A 5 12.57 -9.24 -12.07
C ALA A 5 12.65 -9.37 -10.55
N LYS A 6 12.71 -10.62 -10.05
CA LYS A 6 12.98 -10.87 -8.62
C LYS A 6 14.41 -10.45 -8.29
N GLU A 7 14.61 -9.94 -7.09
CA GLU A 7 15.91 -9.48 -6.60
C GLU A 7 16.34 -10.28 -5.36
N ASN A 8 17.62 -10.18 -5.01
CA ASN A 8 18.24 -10.85 -3.86
C ASN A 8 17.99 -12.36 -3.82
N ILE A 9 18.07 -13.01 -4.99
CA ILE A 9 17.80 -14.44 -5.15
C ILE A 9 18.93 -15.24 -4.50
N THR A 10 18.61 -15.98 -3.44
CA THR A 10 19.56 -16.82 -2.69
C THR A 10 19.04 -18.24 -2.56
N GLN A 11 19.80 -19.23 -2.99
CA GLN A 11 19.46 -20.65 -2.82
C GLN A 11 19.98 -21.17 -1.47
N ASN A 12 19.15 -21.90 -0.74
CA ASN A 12 19.55 -22.66 0.43
C ASN A 12 19.53 -24.17 0.09
N PRO A 13 20.71 -24.82 -0.03
CA PRO A 13 20.79 -26.23 -0.38
C PRO A 13 20.40 -27.18 0.75
N VAL A 14 20.44 -26.73 2.01
CA VAL A 14 20.12 -27.55 3.19
C VAL A 14 18.61 -27.73 3.31
N ASP A 15 17.85 -26.64 3.14
CA ASP A 15 16.40 -26.63 3.30
C ASP A 15 15.65 -26.82 1.96
N HIS A 16 16.38 -26.95 0.85
CA HIS A 16 15.83 -27.04 -0.50
C HIS A 16 14.90 -25.86 -0.85
N THR A 17 15.28 -24.65 -0.43
CA THR A 17 14.50 -23.43 -0.68
C THR A 17 15.28 -22.40 -1.49
N VAL A 18 14.55 -21.48 -2.13
CA VAL A 18 15.09 -20.25 -2.72
C VAL A 18 14.41 -19.05 -2.07
N SER A 19 15.20 -18.06 -1.68
CA SER A 19 14.73 -16.80 -1.11
C SER A 19 14.85 -15.66 -2.11
N PHE A 20 13.90 -14.73 -2.12
CA PHE A 20 13.93 -13.55 -2.97
C PHE A 20 13.05 -12.42 -2.42
N VAL A 21 13.24 -11.21 -2.96
CA VAL A 21 12.27 -10.12 -2.86
C VAL A 21 11.68 -9.82 -4.23
N GLN A 22 10.45 -9.33 -4.26
CA GLN A 22 9.76 -8.95 -5.49
C GLN A 22 9.55 -7.43 -5.50
N PRO A 23 10.29 -6.69 -6.34
CA PRO A 23 10.07 -5.27 -6.52
C PRO A 23 8.68 -4.94 -7.07
N ASN A 24 8.12 -3.84 -6.59
CA ASN A 24 6.83 -3.31 -7.00
C ASN A 24 7.01 -2.09 -7.90
N GLY A 25 6.31 -2.11 -9.04
CA GLY A 25 6.27 -1.03 -10.01
C GLY A 25 4.99 -1.09 -10.83
N ALA A 26 4.40 0.07 -11.11
CA ALA A 26 3.27 0.22 -11.99
C ALA A 26 3.55 1.30 -13.04
N ILE A 27 3.28 0.98 -14.30
CA ILE A 27 3.34 1.90 -15.44
C ILE A 27 1.91 2.03 -15.97
N PHE A 28 1.45 3.26 -16.12
CA PHE A 28 0.13 3.53 -16.67
C PHE A 28 0.15 3.35 -18.19
N GLU A 29 -0.82 2.60 -18.73
CA GLU A 29 -0.99 2.32 -20.15
C GLU A 29 -2.28 2.99 -20.66
N PRO A 30 -2.21 4.20 -21.23
CA PRO A 30 -3.40 4.93 -21.67
C PRO A 30 -4.20 4.18 -22.74
N SER A 31 -3.52 3.45 -23.63
CA SER A 31 -4.13 2.70 -24.73
C SER A 31 -5.01 1.53 -24.27
N LEU A 32 -4.80 1.05 -23.04
CA LEU A 32 -5.54 -0.05 -22.42
C LEU A 32 -6.49 0.46 -21.32
N SER A 33 -6.69 1.78 -21.23
CA SER A 33 -7.47 2.43 -20.18
C SER A 33 -8.67 3.18 -20.77
N VAL A 34 -9.77 3.22 -20.03
CA VAL A 34 -10.99 3.97 -20.43
C VAL A 34 -10.82 5.49 -20.31
N GLY A 35 -9.83 5.93 -19.54
CA GLY A 35 -9.63 7.32 -19.16
C GLY A 35 -8.20 7.60 -18.73
N THR A 36 -7.95 8.76 -18.14
CA THR A 36 -6.60 9.21 -17.75
C THR A 36 -6.36 9.12 -16.25
N GLU A 37 -5.09 9.17 -15.82
CA GLU A 37 -4.77 9.28 -14.38
C GLU A 37 -5.26 10.58 -13.72
N ASN A 38 -5.65 11.58 -14.52
CA ASN A 38 -6.19 12.85 -14.05
C ASN A 38 -7.72 12.82 -13.91
N ASP A 39 -8.39 11.74 -14.31
CA ASP A 39 -9.83 11.60 -14.18
C ASP A 39 -10.22 11.62 -12.69
N THR A 40 -11.32 12.29 -12.39
CA THR A 40 -11.72 12.56 -11.01
C THR A 40 -12.90 11.70 -10.58
N PHE A 41 -12.85 11.26 -9.32
CA PHE A 41 -13.86 10.40 -8.72
C PHE A 41 -14.26 10.97 -7.36
N THR A 42 -15.56 10.98 -7.07
CA THR A 42 -16.05 11.21 -5.72
C THR A 42 -16.02 9.90 -4.94
N VAL A 43 -15.17 9.85 -3.91
CA VAL A 43 -14.87 8.65 -3.14
C VAL A 43 -14.96 8.94 -1.64
N LEU A 44 -15.05 7.88 -0.84
CA LEU A 44 -14.94 7.99 0.61
C LEU A 44 -13.60 8.64 0.97
N ASN A 45 -13.62 9.58 1.91
CA ASN A 45 -12.42 10.16 2.45
C ASN A 45 -11.73 9.16 3.38
N LEU A 46 -10.65 8.55 2.90
CA LEU A 46 -9.94 7.49 3.60
C LEU A 46 -9.42 7.95 4.96
N ALA A 47 -8.91 9.18 5.08
CA ALA A 47 -8.40 9.70 6.35
C ALA A 47 -9.53 9.94 7.36
N VAL A 48 -10.62 10.56 6.91
CA VAL A 48 -11.81 10.83 7.76
C VAL A 48 -12.49 9.53 8.19
N ALA A 49 -12.43 8.47 7.40
CA ALA A 49 -12.95 7.15 7.77
C ALA A 49 -12.00 6.38 8.71
N ALA A 50 -10.69 6.35 8.40
CA ALA A 50 -9.73 5.53 9.12
C ALA A 50 -9.35 6.11 10.49
N ALA A 51 -9.14 7.43 10.61
CA ALA A 51 -8.66 8.01 11.86
C ALA A 51 -9.63 7.81 13.04
N PRO A 52 -10.96 8.06 12.91
CA PRO A 52 -11.91 7.74 13.97
C PRO A 52 -12.02 6.25 14.26
N HIS A 53 -11.79 5.38 13.27
CA HIS A 53 -11.83 3.93 13.47
C HIS A 53 -10.63 3.45 14.31
N ILE A 54 -9.44 3.99 14.06
CA ILE A 54 -8.21 3.64 14.77
C ILE A 54 -8.19 4.27 16.18
N TYR A 55 -8.58 5.54 16.30
CA TYR A 55 -8.49 6.29 17.55
C TYR A 55 -9.85 6.39 18.24
N THR A 56 -10.23 5.36 18.99
CA THR A 56 -11.55 5.27 19.65
C THR A 56 -11.71 6.10 20.92
N ASN A 57 -10.62 6.66 21.46
CA ASN A 57 -10.66 7.50 22.66
C ASN A 57 -11.48 8.79 22.43
N SER A 58 -12.47 9.07 23.30
CA SER A 58 -13.41 10.19 23.15
C SER A 58 -12.76 11.58 23.12
N PHE A 59 -11.67 11.79 23.87
CA PHE A 59 -10.92 13.03 23.82
C PHE A 59 -10.22 13.19 22.46
N VAL A 60 -9.57 12.12 21.97
CA VAL A 60 -8.93 12.13 20.64
C VAL A 60 -9.97 12.35 19.55
N GLN A 61 -11.12 11.68 19.61
CA GLN A 61 -12.24 11.90 18.67
C GLN A 61 -12.69 13.35 18.60
N SER A 62 -12.76 14.04 19.74
CA SER A 62 -13.13 15.46 19.81
C SER A 62 -12.10 16.36 19.12
N VAL A 63 -10.81 16.05 19.30
CA VAL A 63 -9.71 16.73 18.60
C VAL A 63 -9.77 16.45 17.11
N LEU A 64 -9.90 15.19 16.68
CA LEU A 64 -9.99 14.81 15.26
C LEU A 64 -11.18 15.50 14.58
N ASN A 65 -12.36 15.51 15.19
CA ASN A 65 -13.54 16.20 14.67
C ASN A 65 -13.28 17.70 14.45
N SER A 66 -12.57 18.34 15.38
CA SER A 66 -12.19 19.75 15.25
C SER A 66 -11.23 19.99 14.08
N LEU A 67 -10.26 19.09 13.88
CA LEU A 67 -9.29 19.15 12.76
C LEU A 67 -9.94 18.85 11.40
N ILE A 68 -10.87 17.89 11.34
CA ILE A 68 -11.67 17.57 10.14
C ILE A 68 -12.44 18.81 9.69
N LYS A 69 -13.14 19.48 10.62
CA LYS A 69 -13.85 20.72 10.34
C LYS A 69 -12.91 21.85 9.92
N LYS A 70 -11.78 22.02 10.61
CA LYS A 70 -10.79 23.07 10.31
C LYS A 70 -10.17 22.91 8.91
N SER A 71 -9.89 21.68 8.50
CA SER A 71 -9.39 21.37 7.15
C SER A 71 -10.46 21.42 6.06
N LYS A 72 -11.73 21.68 6.42
CA LYS A 72 -12.90 21.58 5.53
C LYS A 72 -13.03 20.19 4.88
N SER A 73 -12.56 19.15 5.56
CA SER A 73 -12.70 17.77 5.11
C SER A 73 -14.12 17.28 5.32
N SER A 74 -14.60 16.45 4.39
CA SER A 74 -15.93 15.82 4.44
C SER A 74 -15.79 14.30 4.34
N MET A 75 -16.89 13.58 4.61
CA MET A 75 -16.97 12.12 4.50
C MET A 75 -16.66 11.64 3.07
N PHE A 76 -17.02 12.43 2.07
CA PHE A 76 -16.68 12.19 0.67
C PHE A 76 -15.75 13.30 0.17
N GLN A 77 -14.91 12.96 -0.79
CA GLN A 77 -13.98 13.89 -1.43
C GLN A 77 -13.88 13.57 -2.92
N THR A 78 -13.51 14.56 -3.71
CA THR A 78 -13.20 14.37 -5.13
C THR A 78 -11.69 14.36 -5.31
N ARG A 79 -11.16 13.29 -5.90
CA ARG A 79 -9.72 13.09 -6.14
C ARG A 79 -9.48 12.53 -7.52
N THR A 80 -8.30 12.80 -8.06
CA THR A 80 -7.84 12.16 -9.30
C THR A 80 -7.53 10.69 -9.07
N LEU A 81 -7.56 9.88 -10.13
CA LEU A 81 -7.12 8.47 -10.07
C LEU A 81 -5.69 8.35 -9.53
N ARG A 82 -4.79 9.23 -9.99
CA ARG A 82 -3.39 9.28 -9.55
C ARG A 82 -3.27 9.46 -8.04
N GLU A 83 -3.99 10.44 -7.49
CA GLU A 83 -3.99 10.72 -6.06
C GLU A 83 -4.56 9.54 -5.27
N LEU A 84 -5.70 8.99 -5.71
CA LEU A 84 -6.38 7.92 -5.01
C LEU A 84 -5.53 6.64 -4.93
N LEU A 85 -4.91 6.24 -6.04
CA LEU A 85 -4.12 5.02 -6.11
C LEU A 85 -2.75 5.18 -5.46
N TRP A 86 -2.01 6.22 -5.87
CA TRP A 86 -0.58 6.34 -5.58
C TRP A 86 -0.27 7.27 -4.43
N GLY A 87 -1.24 8.02 -3.94
CA GLY A 87 -1.12 8.82 -2.74
C GLY A 87 -1.31 10.31 -2.97
N TYR A 88 -1.92 10.96 -1.98
CA TYR A 88 -2.01 12.41 -1.88
C TYR A 88 -1.81 12.83 -0.43
N LYS A 89 -1.36 14.08 -0.22
CA LYS A 89 -1.23 14.66 1.10
C LYS A 89 -2.60 15.08 1.61
N ASP A 90 -3.06 14.45 2.69
CA ASP A 90 -4.37 14.72 3.24
C ASP A 90 -4.36 16.01 4.09
N PRO A 91 -5.28 16.96 3.82
CA PRO A 91 -5.31 18.24 4.52
C PRO A 91 -5.72 18.11 5.99
N PHE A 92 -6.50 17.09 6.35
CA PHE A 92 -6.88 16.82 7.73
C PHE A 92 -5.71 16.20 8.49
N LEU A 93 -5.07 15.14 7.96
CA LEU A 93 -3.92 14.50 8.60
C LEU A 93 -2.74 15.47 8.76
N SER A 94 -2.58 16.40 7.81
CA SER A 94 -1.54 17.45 7.88
C SER A 94 -1.70 18.43 9.05
N LEU A 95 -2.89 18.51 9.66
CA LEU A 95 -3.13 19.35 10.84
C LEU A 95 -2.97 18.60 12.16
N VAL A 96 -2.76 17.28 12.13
CA VAL A 96 -2.62 16.47 13.32
C VAL A 96 -1.25 16.76 13.97
N PRO A 97 -1.19 17.19 15.24
CA PRO A 97 0.05 17.61 15.91
C PRO A 97 0.93 16.43 16.37
N TYR A 98 0.64 15.22 15.91
CA TYR A 98 1.35 13.99 16.26
C TYR A 98 2.00 13.39 15.02
N PRO A 99 3.10 12.63 15.16
CA PRO A 99 3.81 12.03 14.04
C PRO A 99 2.97 10.91 13.42
N ILE A 100 2.15 11.26 12.43
CA ILE A 100 1.37 10.32 11.62
C ILE A 100 1.72 10.47 10.14
N PRO A 101 1.63 9.39 9.34
CA PRO A 101 1.70 9.51 7.89
C PRO A 101 0.60 10.45 7.39
N THR A 102 0.99 11.50 6.66
CA THR A 102 0.06 12.49 6.10
C THR A 102 -0.30 12.21 4.65
N THR A 103 0.46 11.34 3.98
CA THR A 103 0.17 10.87 2.63
C THR A 103 -0.62 9.57 2.70
N ILE A 104 -1.76 9.53 2.01
CA ILE A 104 -2.62 8.36 1.95
C ILE A 104 -3.01 8.06 0.51
N GLY A 105 -3.13 6.78 0.21
CA GLY A 105 -3.55 6.24 -1.09
C GLY A 105 -3.76 4.74 -0.95
N VAL A 106 -4.53 4.14 -1.86
CA VAL A 106 -4.89 2.72 -1.79
C VAL A 106 -3.65 1.82 -1.86
N PHE A 107 -2.69 2.18 -2.70
CA PHE A 107 -1.45 1.45 -2.88
C PHE A 107 -0.24 2.24 -2.39
N TYR A 108 -0.41 3.27 -1.56
CA TYR A 108 0.72 4.07 -1.11
C TYR A 108 1.46 3.41 0.07
N PRO A 109 2.80 3.31 0.03
CA PRO A 109 3.69 3.45 -1.13
C PRO A 109 3.70 2.20 -2.02
N TYR A 110 3.94 2.37 -3.33
CA TYR A 110 4.04 1.25 -4.28
C TYR A 110 5.38 1.22 -5.02
N ASN A 111 5.60 2.20 -5.90
CA ASN A 111 6.82 2.26 -6.70
C ASN A 111 8.05 2.40 -5.81
N ASN A 112 9.13 1.69 -6.17
CA ASN A 112 10.38 1.60 -5.41
C ASN A 112 10.26 0.89 -4.05
N THR A 113 9.17 0.14 -3.84
CA THR A 113 9.06 -0.78 -2.71
C THR A 113 9.34 -2.21 -3.15
N VAL A 114 9.61 -3.09 -2.18
CA VAL A 114 9.77 -4.52 -2.41
C VAL A 114 8.86 -5.29 -1.48
N ASP A 115 8.30 -6.39 -1.98
CA ASP A 115 7.55 -7.35 -1.17
C ASP A 115 8.39 -8.60 -0.89
N GLY A 116 8.34 -9.09 0.35
CA GLY A 116 9.17 -10.16 0.85
C GLY A 116 9.91 -9.78 2.15
N VAL A 117 10.93 -10.54 2.55
CA VAL A 117 11.54 -11.68 1.84
C VAL A 117 10.60 -12.89 1.78
N TYR A 118 10.49 -13.49 0.59
CA TYR A 118 9.87 -14.80 0.40
C TYR A 118 10.93 -15.88 0.49
N LYS A 119 10.64 -16.97 1.18
CA LYS A 119 11.39 -18.23 1.11
C LYS A 119 10.43 -19.28 0.58
N VAL A 120 10.75 -19.90 -0.55
CA VAL A 120 9.88 -20.88 -1.22
C VAL A 120 10.66 -22.15 -1.51
N PHE A 121 10.01 -23.32 -1.51
CA PHE A 121 10.67 -24.57 -1.87
C PHE A 121 11.07 -24.57 -3.35
N ASN A 122 12.30 -24.98 -3.65
CA ASN A 122 12.81 -25.06 -5.01
C ASN A 122 12.45 -26.39 -5.71
N GLY A 123 11.86 -27.34 -4.98
CA GLY A 123 11.38 -28.62 -5.50
C GLY A 123 12.48 -29.65 -5.80
N LYS A 124 13.73 -29.40 -5.35
CA LYS A 124 14.85 -30.32 -5.53
C LYS A 124 14.68 -31.62 -4.75
N ASP A 125 14.03 -31.57 -3.60
CA ASP A 125 13.68 -32.71 -2.76
C ASP A 125 12.40 -33.39 -3.25
N ASN A 126 11.31 -32.62 -3.37
CA ASN A 126 10.00 -33.08 -3.80
C ASN A 126 9.39 -32.03 -4.72
N ILE A 127 9.26 -32.38 -5.99
CA ILE A 127 8.69 -31.50 -7.01
C ILE A 127 7.25 -31.06 -6.70
N SER A 128 6.51 -31.83 -5.89
CA SER A 128 5.14 -31.48 -5.47
C SER A 128 5.10 -30.22 -4.60
N ASN A 129 6.23 -29.84 -3.99
CA ASN A 129 6.34 -28.66 -3.13
C ASN A 129 6.86 -27.43 -3.87
N VAL A 130 7.22 -27.54 -5.15
CA VAL A 130 7.86 -26.44 -5.89
C VAL A 130 7.03 -25.14 -5.81
N ALA A 131 7.71 -24.04 -5.51
CA ALA A 131 7.14 -22.70 -5.35
C ALA A 131 6.10 -22.52 -4.21
N ILE A 132 5.85 -23.54 -3.38
CA ILE A 132 5.11 -23.37 -2.13
C ILE A 132 5.95 -22.49 -1.19
N ILE A 133 5.28 -21.53 -0.55
CA ILE A 133 5.92 -20.62 0.42
C ILE A 133 6.24 -21.39 1.69
N ASP A 134 7.51 -21.43 2.05
CA ASP A 134 8.01 -21.91 3.35
C ASP A 134 7.80 -20.83 4.41
N THR A 135 8.34 -19.62 4.16
CA THR A 135 8.14 -18.45 5.04
C THR A 135 7.98 -17.15 4.25
N TYR A 136 7.27 -16.21 4.86
CA TYR A 136 7.14 -14.84 4.39
C TYR A 136 7.54 -13.89 5.51
N LYS A 137 8.54 -13.03 5.25
CA LYS A 137 9.11 -12.11 6.25
C LYS A 137 9.59 -12.83 7.52
N GLY A 138 10.14 -14.03 7.33
CA GLY A 138 10.67 -14.88 8.41
C GLY A 138 9.60 -15.48 9.33
N LYS A 139 8.33 -15.51 8.89
CA LYS A 139 7.20 -16.10 9.61
C LYS A 139 6.45 -17.08 8.72
#